data_AF-A0A3C1ZZG6-F1
#
_entry.id   AF-A0A3C1ZZG6-F1
#
_cell.length_a   1.000
_cell.length_b   1.000
_cell.length_c   1.000
_cell.angle_alpha   90.00
_cell.angle_beta   90.00
_cell.angle_gamma   90.00
#
_symmetry.space_group_name_H-M   'P 1'
#
loop_
_entity.id
_entity.type
_entity.pdbx_description
1 polymer ?
#
loop_
_entity_poly.entity_id
_entity_poly.type
_entity_poly.pdbx_seq_one_letter_code
_entity_poly.pdbx_strand_id
1 'polypeptide(L)'
;MKTRQQLSYFLEQTLSQDLAELKRLRLILLVPQFLRNLFRLAALVVFFSIFMGFFRVFFAEFRGTGSGDVFIWIALGIFSLAGGVILFSIINRAINTSLVRYFPGLRHAIGKSTLIVVGICVLVAAAWQVNLWLFVDSVMEARFIYRFMLVAGGVLGLVLVGSLFGLPSQKYPHRYKREIVPKVVRYIAPGSTYSPEGMVSQTYFEKSRMFKADDIVRYRGAHLIKYPAHEPVRQLSWLQVRNKEDDRVRGKRQIRVSEVFKGIFLVVRLKAPSAAMRLESKKTETRLGQRFTEQTHQVVTEDGWEVRKSGREEFDEKYTWSMPSKAIPVRFTAQFLTLLGYAEAWCNGRVEASIQGDHLYMAFADFSSYFEPSWIGSVMDSDDLENFQNFWETLQGVNAVFEERK
;
A
#
# COMPACT_ATOMS: atom_id res chain seq x y z
N MET A 1 -28.51 3.55 12.65
CA MET A 1 -28.03 4.04 11.35
C MET A 1 -28.25 5.51 11.19
N LYS A 2 -27.15 6.27 11.21
CA LYS A 2 -27.17 7.59 10.61
C LYS A 2 -27.31 7.46 9.11
N THR A 3 -28.12 8.30 8.48
CA THR A 3 -28.32 8.24 7.03
C THR A 3 -27.12 8.83 6.28
N ARG A 4 -26.94 8.46 5.01
CA ARG A 4 -25.92 9.07 4.13
C ARG A 4 -26.03 10.60 4.12
N GLN A 5 -27.23 11.14 4.20
CA GLN A 5 -27.47 12.58 4.34
C GLN A 5 -26.89 13.17 5.62
N GLN A 6 -26.99 12.47 6.76
CA GLN A 6 -26.39 12.91 8.02
C GLN A 6 -24.87 12.86 7.98
N LEU A 7 -24.27 11.86 7.32
CA LEU A 7 -22.82 11.81 7.08
C LEU A 7 -22.36 12.98 6.21
N SER A 8 -23.03 13.24 5.09
CA SER A 8 -22.73 14.38 4.23
C SER A 8 -22.86 15.71 4.98
N TYR A 9 -23.93 15.87 5.76
CA TYR A 9 -24.12 17.06 6.60
C TYR A 9 -23.00 17.24 7.63
N PHE A 10 -22.55 16.17 8.28
CA PHE A 10 -21.42 16.22 9.21
C PHE A 10 -20.12 16.63 8.51
N LEU A 11 -19.84 16.06 7.34
CA LEU A 11 -18.67 16.43 6.53
C LEU A 11 -18.71 17.92 6.13
N GLU A 12 -19.86 18.40 5.67
CA GLU A 12 -20.04 19.76 5.18
C GLU A 12 -20.06 20.81 6.31
N GLN A 13 -20.68 20.51 7.45
CA GLN A 13 -20.85 21.50 8.51
C GLN A 13 -19.72 21.47 9.54
N THR A 14 -19.27 20.27 9.92
CA THR A 14 -18.30 20.12 11.01
C THR A 14 -16.87 20.08 10.50
N LEU A 15 -16.64 19.52 9.32
CA LEU A 15 -15.29 19.27 8.80
C LEU A 15 -14.90 20.16 7.62
N SER A 16 -15.82 20.93 7.03
CA SER A 16 -15.52 21.69 5.79
C SER A 16 -14.34 22.63 5.92
N GLN A 17 -14.22 23.36 7.02
CA GLN A 17 -13.08 24.26 7.26
C GLN A 17 -11.76 23.47 7.34
N ASP A 18 -11.69 22.42 8.15
CA ASP A 18 -10.48 21.62 8.30
C ASP A 18 -10.10 20.91 6.98
N LEU A 19 -11.10 20.37 6.27
CA LEU A 19 -10.91 19.72 4.98
C LEU A 19 -10.43 20.73 3.91
N ALA A 20 -10.91 21.98 3.95
CA ALA A 20 -10.43 23.04 3.07
C ALA A 20 -8.98 23.42 3.39
N GLU A 21 -8.61 23.55 4.67
CA GLU A 21 -7.23 23.80 5.09
C GLU A 21 -6.30 22.65 4.67
N LEU A 22 -6.70 21.41 4.91
CA LEU A 22 -5.95 20.23 4.50
C LEU A 22 -5.82 20.12 2.99
N LYS A 23 -6.87 20.47 2.23
CA LYS A 23 -6.81 20.54 0.76
C LYS A 23 -5.80 21.58 0.28
N ARG A 24 -5.75 22.77 0.91
CA ARG A 24 -4.73 23.80 0.62
C ARG A 24 -3.32 23.28 0.93
N LEU A 25 -3.13 22.69 2.12
CA LEU A 25 -1.84 22.15 2.55
C LEU A 25 -1.39 20.99 1.62
N ARG A 26 -2.32 20.15 1.19
CA ARG A 26 -2.08 19.10 0.19
C ARG A 26 -1.60 19.69 -1.14
N LEU A 27 -2.27 20.72 -1.67
CA LEU A 27 -1.86 21.37 -2.92
C LEU A 27 -0.46 22.01 -2.80
N ILE A 28 -0.19 22.69 -1.68
CA ILE A 28 1.12 23.28 -1.38
C ILE A 28 2.23 22.22 -1.35
N LEU A 29 1.94 20.99 -0.92
CA LEU A 29 2.93 19.91 -0.88
C LEU A 29 3.03 19.13 -2.20
N LEU A 30 1.92 18.97 -2.93
CA LEU A 30 1.89 18.24 -4.20
C LEU A 30 2.69 18.96 -5.29
N VAL A 31 2.58 20.28 -5.41
CA VAL A 31 3.26 21.04 -6.47
C VAL A 31 4.80 20.90 -6.37
N PRO A 32 5.45 21.15 -5.22
CA PRO A 32 6.88 20.92 -5.05
C PRO A 32 7.28 19.46 -5.27
N GLN A 33 6.49 18.51 -4.79
CA GLN A 33 6.77 17.08 -4.96
C GLN A 33 6.72 16.68 -6.44
N PHE A 34 5.76 17.21 -7.19
CA PHE A 34 5.65 17.02 -8.63
C PHE A 34 6.84 17.66 -9.35
N LEU A 35 7.15 18.93 -9.05
CA LEU A 35 8.30 19.64 -9.60
C LEU A 35 9.62 18.91 -9.33
N ARG A 36 9.83 18.42 -8.11
CA ARG A 36 11.00 17.60 -7.75
C ARG A 36 11.13 16.37 -8.62
N ASN A 37 10.02 15.65 -8.83
CA ASN A 37 10.03 14.45 -9.67
C ASN A 37 10.29 14.81 -11.15
N LEU A 38 9.73 15.92 -11.62
CA LEU A 38 9.98 16.46 -12.96
C LEU A 38 11.46 16.84 -13.16
N PHE A 39 12.06 17.54 -12.20
CA PHE A 39 13.48 17.91 -12.24
C PHE A 39 14.40 16.69 -12.22
N ARG A 40 14.08 15.67 -11.41
CA ARG A 40 14.83 14.40 -11.41
C ARG A 40 14.75 13.68 -12.75
N LEU A 41 13.55 13.66 -13.35
CA LEU A 41 13.36 13.09 -14.69
C LEU A 41 14.18 13.85 -15.73
N ALA A 42 14.12 15.18 -15.73
CA ALA A 42 14.89 16.03 -16.62
C ALA A 42 16.41 15.81 -16.45
N ALA A 43 16.90 15.78 -15.21
CA ALA A 43 18.32 15.52 -14.92
C ALA A 43 18.80 14.16 -15.46
N LEU A 44 17.99 13.12 -15.28
CA LEU A 44 18.27 11.76 -15.76
C LEU A 44 18.34 11.69 -17.30
N VAL A 45 17.47 12.43 -17.97
CA VAL A 45 17.42 12.52 -19.44
C VAL A 45 18.63 13.26 -19.98
N VAL A 46 18.96 14.40 -19.37
CA VAL A 46 20.13 15.18 -19.77
C VAL A 46 21.41 14.36 -19.53
N PHE A 47 21.52 13.69 -18.38
CA PHE A 47 22.63 12.77 -18.09
C PHE A 47 22.78 11.69 -19.17
N PHE A 48 21.69 11.00 -19.52
CA PHE A 48 21.72 9.98 -20.57
C PHE A 48 22.11 10.56 -21.94
N SER A 49 21.62 11.76 -22.26
CA SER A 49 21.96 12.45 -23.51
C SER A 49 23.46 12.79 -23.58
N ILE A 50 24.05 13.29 -22.49
CA ILE A 50 25.50 13.55 -22.39
C ILE A 50 26.27 12.25 -22.58
N PHE A 51 25.88 11.19 -21.87
CA PHE A 51 26.55 9.90 -21.92
C PHE A 51 26.58 9.34 -23.35
N MET A 52 25.44 9.40 -24.06
CA MET A 52 25.36 8.99 -25.46
C MET A 52 26.24 9.83 -26.40
N GLY A 53 26.33 11.14 -26.15
CA GLY A 53 27.23 12.02 -26.87
C GLY A 53 28.71 11.68 -26.66
N PHE A 54 29.11 11.44 -25.40
CA PHE A 54 30.47 11.00 -25.06
C PHE A 54 30.82 9.68 -25.75
N PHE A 55 29.91 8.72 -25.72
CA PHE A 55 30.07 7.43 -26.40
C PHE A 55 30.32 7.64 -27.90
N ARG A 56 29.54 8.51 -28.56
CA ARG A 56 29.73 8.83 -29.98
C ARG A 56 31.13 9.39 -30.28
N VAL A 57 31.67 10.28 -29.45
CA VAL A 57 33.03 10.82 -29.63
C VAL A 57 34.08 9.75 -29.42
N PHE A 58 33.96 8.97 -28.34
CA PHE A 58 34.92 7.90 -28.03
C PHE A 58 35.04 6.87 -29.16
N PHE A 59 33.92 6.56 -29.82
CA PHE A 59 33.92 5.62 -30.95
C PHE A 59 34.20 6.28 -32.31
N ALA A 60 34.15 7.60 -32.44
CA ALA A 60 34.48 8.28 -33.70
C ALA A 60 35.95 8.08 -34.10
N GLU A 61 36.85 7.92 -33.13
CA GLU A 61 38.28 7.68 -33.34
C GLU A 61 38.56 6.29 -33.97
N PHE A 62 37.63 5.34 -33.83
CA PHE A 62 37.74 4.00 -34.41
C PHE A 62 37.21 3.88 -35.86
N ARG A 63 36.70 4.97 -36.46
CA ARG A 63 36.14 4.97 -37.83
C ARG A 63 37.16 4.78 -38.96
N GLY A 64 38.46 4.77 -38.67
CA GLY A 64 39.52 4.68 -39.69
C GLY A 64 39.73 3.27 -40.28
N THR A 65 39.20 2.22 -39.66
CA THR A 65 39.36 0.84 -40.13
C THR A 65 38.05 0.35 -40.77
N GLY A 66 38.04 0.07 -42.07
CA GLY A 66 36.81 -0.15 -42.87
C GLY A 66 35.83 -1.24 -42.43
N SER A 67 36.19 -2.10 -41.47
CA SER A 67 35.28 -3.08 -40.83
C SER A 67 34.78 -2.67 -39.44
N GLY A 68 35.38 -1.66 -38.81
CA GLY A 68 35.04 -1.17 -37.48
C GLY A 68 33.73 -0.38 -37.42
N ASP A 69 33.38 0.32 -38.52
CA ASP A 69 32.20 1.19 -38.56
C ASP A 69 30.88 0.46 -38.26
N VAL A 70 30.68 -0.71 -38.87
CA VAL A 70 29.44 -1.49 -38.69
C VAL A 70 29.31 -1.98 -37.23
N PHE A 71 30.40 -2.47 -36.64
CA PHE A 71 30.40 -2.96 -35.26
C PHE A 71 30.13 -1.84 -34.26
N ILE A 72 30.69 -0.65 -34.50
CA ILE A 72 30.46 0.55 -33.69
C ILE A 72 29.00 0.97 -33.71
N TRP A 73 28.37 1.01 -34.88
CA TRP A 73 26.95 1.36 -35.00
C TRP A 73 26.04 0.33 -34.33
N ILE A 74 26.36 -0.97 -34.44
CA ILE A 74 25.64 -2.04 -33.73
C ILE A 74 25.81 -1.88 -32.22
N ALA A 75 27.02 -1.65 -31.73
CA ALA A 75 27.29 -1.46 -30.30
C ALA A 75 26.57 -0.21 -29.75
N LEU A 76 26.61 0.91 -30.45
CA LEU A 76 25.85 2.13 -30.12
C LEU A 76 24.34 1.88 -30.10
N GLY A 77 23.81 1.14 -31.08
CA GLY A 77 22.39 0.75 -31.13
C GLY A 77 21.99 -0.09 -29.92
N ILE A 78 22.78 -1.12 -29.58
CA ILE A 78 22.54 -1.98 -28.42
C ILE A 78 22.62 -1.18 -27.12
N PHE A 79 23.62 -0.30 -26.96
CA PHE A 79 23.79 0.49 -25.75
C PHE A 79 22.68 1.52 -25.57
N SER A 80 22.25 2.15 -26.67
CA SER A 80 21.10 3.06 -26.67
C SER A 80 19.82 2.35 -26.26
N LEU A 81 19.60 1.15 -26.79
CA LEU A 81 18.43 0.33 -26.49
C LEU A 81 18.44 -0.14 -25.03
N ALA A 82 19.56 -0.68 -24.55
CA ALA A 82 19.74 -1.11 -23.17
C ALA A 82 19.59 0.08 -22.20
N GLY A 83 20.21 1.21 -22.50
CA GLY A 83 20.10 2.45 -21.73
C GLY A 83 18.67 2.97 -21.68
N GLY A 84 17.97 3.00 -22.82
CA GLY A 84 16.56 3.34 -22.90
C GLY A 84 15.68 2.41 -22.05
N VAL A 85 15.93 1.09 -22.07
CA VAL A 85 15.22 0.10 -21.24
C VAL A 85 15.48 0.32 -19.74
N ILE A 86 16.72 0.60 -19.34
CA ILE A 86 17.07 0.88 -17.94
C ILE A 86 16.42 2.18 -17.47
N LEU A 87 16.53 3.24 -18.28
CA LEU A 87 15.92 4.54 -18.02
C LEU A 87 14.40 4.38 -17.86
N PHE A 88 13.78 3.66 -18.79
CA PHE A 88 12.38 3.31 -18.76
C PHE A 88 12.01 2.52 -17.50
N SER A 89 12.81 1.53 -17.11
CA SER A 89 12.58 0.77 -15.88
C SER A 89 12.65 1.65 -14.63
N ILE A 90 13.62 2.56 -14.55
CA ILE A 90 13.76 3.51 -13.43
C ILE A 90 12.60 4.49 -13.40
N ILE A 91 12.24 5.07 -14.55
CA ILE A 91 11.14 6.02 -14.69
C ILE A 91 9.82 5.32 -14.38
N ASN A 92 9.56 4.18 -14.98
CA ASN A 92 8.38 3.37 -14.73
C ASN A 92 8.33 2.94 -13.27
N ARG A 93 9.46 2.57 -12.62
CA ARG A 93 9.48 2.28 -11.19
C ARG A 93 9.20 3.54 -10.37
N ALA A 94 9.78 4.68 -10.68
CA ALA A 94 9.58 5.94 -9.95
C ALA A 94 8.14 6.46 -10.10
N ILE A 95 7.60 6.41 -11.32
CA ILE A 95 6.20 6.69 -11.66
C ILE A 95 5.32 5.66 -10.95
N ASN A 96 5.50 4.36 -11.16
CA ASN A 96 4.62 3.36 -10.55
C ASN A 96 4.68 3.41 -9.00
N THR A 97 5.83 3.72 -8.40
CA THR A 97 5.92 3.86 -6.93
C THR A 97 5.35 5.19 -6.42
N SER A 98 5.43 6.27 -7.19
CA SER A 98 4.93 7.59 -6.80
C SER A 98 3.49 7.80 -7.29
N LEU A 99 3.30 7.77 -8.61
CA LEU A 99 2.02 7.95 -9.30
C LEU A 99 0.98 6.88 -8.95
N VAL A 100 1.27 5.58 -8.80
CA VAL A 100 0.22 4.63 -8.36
C VAL A 100 -0.09 4.77 -6.88
N ARG A 101 0.90 5.17 -6.06
CA ARG A 101 0.67 5.44 -4.65
C ARG A 101 -0.18 6.69 -4.42
N TYR A 102 -0.08 7.67 -5.32
CA TYR A 102 -0.82 8.93 -5.22
C TYR A 102 -2.13 8.91 -6.04
N PHE A 103 -2.16 8.24 -7.19
CA PHE A 103 -3.26 8.25 -8.16
C PHE A 103 -3.71 6.81 -8.54
N PRO A 104 -4.41 6.08 -7.66
CA PRO A 104 -4.84 4.71 -7.96
C PRO A 104 -5.79 4.63 -9.17
N GLY A 105 -6.65 5.64 -9.39
CA GLY A 105 -7.57 5.70 -10.54
C GLY A 105 -6.91 5.98 -11.90
N LEU A 106 -5.72 6.61 -11.92
CA LEU A 106 -4.95 6.80 -13.16
C LEU A 106 -4.46 5.48 -13.74
N ARG A 107 -4.37 4.42 -12.93
CA ARG A 107 -3.94 3.08 -13.33
C ARG A 107 -4.83 2.48 -14.42
N HIS A 108 -6.10 2.89 -14.48
CA HIS A 108 -7.07 2.44 -15.48
C HIS A 108 -7.31 3.45 -16.60
N ALA A 109 -7.31 4.75 -16.29
CA ALA A 109 -7.59 5.80 -17.29
C ALA A 109 -6.40 6.06 -18.23
N ILE A 110 -5.17 5.91 -17.72
CA ILE A 110 -3.99 6.02 -18.55
C ILE A 110 -3.49 4.61 -18.79
N GLY A 111 -3.85 4.05 -19.94
CA GLY A 111 -3.23 2.83 -20.43
C GLY A 111 -1.72 2.98 -20.28
N LYS A 112 -1.07 2.04 -19.59
CA LYS A 112 0.38 2.10 -19.30
C LYS A 112 1.16 2.49 -20.56
N SER A 113 0.74 2.01 -21.72
CA SER A 113 1.31 2.31 -23.03
C SER A 113 1.36 3.80 -23.41
N THR A 114 0.33 4.62 -23.15
CA THR A 114 0.24 5.96 -23.78
C THR A 114 1.13 7.02 -23.12
N LEU A 115 1.17 7.07 -21.78
CA LEU A 115 2.12 7.94 -21.05
C LEU A 115 3.57 7.51 -21.27
N ILE A 116 3.78 6.20 -21.43
CA ILE A 116 5.08 5.60 -21.73
C ILE A 116 5.56 6.02 -23.12
N VAL A 117 4.68 5.95 -24.12
CA VAL A 117 5.02 6.35 -25.50
C VAL A 117 5.27 7.85 -25.61
N VAL A 118 4.41 8.70 -25.04
CA VAL A 118 4.60 10.16 -25.10
C VAL A 118 5.84 10.61 -24.33
N GLY A 119 6.10 10.04 -23.15
CA GLY A 119 7.32 10.28 -22.40
C GLY A 119 8.56 9.86 -23.19
N ILE A 120 8.58 8.64 -23.74
CA ILE A 120 9.69 8.16 -24.56
C ILE A 120 9.90 9.05 -25.78
N CYS A 121 8.85 9.46 -26.49
CA CYS A 121 8.97 10.32 -27.68
C CYS A 121 9.53 11.70 -27.36
N VAL A 122 9.09 12.35 -26.28
CA VAL A 122 9.61 13.67 -25.87
C VAL A 122 11.06 13.57 -25.40
N LEU A 123 11.40 12.51 -24.69
CA LEU A 123 12.78 12.29 -24.20
C LEU A 123 13.74 11.93 -25.34
N VAL A 124 13.29 11.12 -26.30
CA VAL A 124 14.06 10.78 -27.51
C VAL A 124 14.24 12.02 -28.39
N ALA A 125 13.21 12.85 -28.58
CA ALA A 125 13.32 14.09 -29.35
C ALA A 125 14.29 15.09 -28.69
N ALA A 126 14.20 15.29 -27.37
CA ALA A 126 15.10 16.18 -26.64
C ALA A 126 16.55 15.67 -26.62
N ALA A 127 16.75 14.37 -26.40
CA ALA A 127 18.08 13.75 -26.46
C ALA A 127 18.68 13.83 -27.86
N TRP A 128 17.87 13.63 -28.91
CA TRP A 128 18.30 13.78 -30.30
C TRP A 128 18.73 15.22 -30.59
N GLN A 129 17.94 16.22 -30.20
CA GLN A 129 18.25 17.62 -30.46
C GLN A 129 19.55 18.07 -29.76
N VAL A 130 19.76 17.66 -28.51
CA VAL A 130 20.98 17.97 -27.74
C VAL A 130 22.21 17.28 -28.34
N ASN A 131 22.07 16.03 -28.80
CA ASN A 131 23.14 15.29 -29.46
C ASN A 131 23.51 15.92 -30.83
N LEU A 132 22.51 16.37 -31.59
CA LEU A 132 22.71 17.06 -32.86
C LEU A 132 23.42 18.43 -32.67
N TRP A 133 23.15 19.14 -31.58
CA TRP A 133 23.71 20.47 -31.37
C TRP A 133 25.13 20.47 -30.78
N LEU A 134 25.45 19.47 -29.94
CA LEU A 134 26.73 19.41 -29.24
C LEU A 134 27.87 18.80 -30.08
N PHE A 135 27.56 17.91 -31.01
CA PHE A 135 28.53 16.96 -31.57
C PHE A 135 28.67 16.98 -33.10
N VAL A 136 28.09 17.96 -33.80
CA VAL A 136 28.12 17.98 -35.28
C VAL A 136 29.51 18.25 -35.86
N ASP A 137 30.45 18.91 -35.15
CA ASP A 137 31.78 19.24 -35.71
C ASP A 137 32.99 19.10 -34.74
N SER A 138 32.85 18.46 -33.57
CA SER A 138 33.89 18.57 -32.53
C SER A 138 35.01 17.52 -32.64
N VAL A 139 36.12 17.90 -33.29
CA VAL A 139 37.47 17.54 -32.81
C VAL A 139 37.62 18.04 -31.36
N MET A 140 38.45 17.42 -30.52
CA MET A 140 38.64 17.70 -29.08
C MET A 140 39.17 19.13 -28.78
N GLU A 141 38.45 20.17 -29.19
CA GLU A 141 38.75 21.57 -28.95
C GLU A 141 38.24 22.01 -27.57
N ALA A 142 38.83 23.08 -27.02
CA ALA A 142 38.40 23.69 -25.75
C ALA A 142 36.88 24.00 -25.69
N ARG A 143 36.25 24.23 -26.85
CA ARG A 143 34.79 24.42 -27.00
C ARG A 143 33.98 23.21 -26.52
N PHE A 144 34.50 22.01 -26.70
CA PHE A 144 33.87 20.77 -26.23
C PHE A 144 33.85 20.70 -24.69
N ILE A 145 35.00 20.94 -24.05
CA ILE A 145 35.15 20.91 -22.59
C ILE A 145 34.22 21.95 -21.94
N TYR A 146 34.17 23.17 -22.48
CA TYR A 146 33.27 24.22 -21.99
C TYR A 146 31.80 23.82 -22.07
N ARG A 147 31.35 23.28 -23.22
CA ARG A 147 29.98 22.79 -23.39
C ARG A 147 29.65 21.64 -22.44
N PHE A 148 30.58 20.70 -22.26
CA PHE A 148 30.42 19.59 -21.31
C PHE A 148 30.25 20.10 -19.88
N MET A 149 31.11 21.02 -19.43
CA MET A 149 31.03 21.62 -18.10
C MET A 149 29.71 22.37 -17.88
N LEU A 150 29.21 23.09 -18.89
CA LEU A 150 27.90 23.75 -18.82
C LEU A 150 26.75 22.76 -18.63
N VAL A 151 26.73 21.66 -19.39
CA VAL A 151 25.65 20.68 -19.27
C VAL A 151 25.77 19.91 -17.95
N ALA A 152 26.98 19.51 -17.54
CA ALA A 152 27.22 18.85 -16.25
C ALA A 152 26.80 19.76 -15.08
N GLY A 153 27.16 21.05 -15.13
CA GLY A 153 26.72 22.06 -14.18
C GLY A 153 25.20 22.24 -14.18
N GLY A 154 24.56 22.21 -15.36
CA GLY A 154 23.10 22.24 -15.51
C GLY A 154 22.40 21.05 -14.87
N VAL A 155 22.91 19.83 -15.08
CA VAL A 155 22.38 18.60 -14.43
C VAL A 155 22.51 18.70 -12.93
N LEU A 156 23.68 19.09 -12.42
CA LEU A 156 23.90 19.29 -11.00
C LEU A 156 22.94 20.34 -10.43
N GLY A 157 22.76 21.45 -11.15
CA GLY A 157 21.78 22.49 -10.82
C GLY A 157 20.35 21.96 -10.72
N LEU A 158 19.89 21.16 -11.70
CA LEU A 158 18.55 20.54 -11.67
C LEU A 158 18.38 19.59 -10.48
N VAL A 159 19.41 18.80 -10.15
CA VAL A 159 19.39 17.89 -8.99
C VAL A 159 19.33 18.67 -7.68
N LEU A 160 20.13 19.73 -7.53
CA LEU A 160 20.15 20.60 -6.36
C LEU A 160 18.82 21.36 -6.19
N VAL A 161 18.30 21.95 -7.26
CA VAL A 161 16.98 22.60 -7.25
C VAL A 161 15.89 21.59 -6.89
N GLY A 162 15.92 20.39 -7.47
CA GLY A 162 15.01 19.31 -7.12
C GLY A 162 15.10 18.89 -5.65
N SER A 163 16.30 18.86 -5.06
CA SER A 163 16.47 18.48 -3.65
C SER A 163 15.92 19.55 -2.70
N LEU A 164 15.99 20.84 -3.06
CA LEU A 164 15.40 21.95 -2.31
C LEU A 164 13.86 21.84 -2.22
N PHE A 165 13.21 21.28 -3.23
CA PHE A 165 11.76 20.99 -3.20
C PHE A 165 11.38 19.76 -2.35
N GLY A 166 12.34 19.13 -1.68
CA GLY A 166 12.12 18.02 -0.76
C GLY A 166 11.51 18.45 0.57
N LEU A 167 10.35 19.10 0.56
CA LEU A 167 9.64 19.44 1.80
C LEU A 167 9.18 18.16 2.54
N PRO A 168 9.19 18.17 3.89
CA PRO A 168 8.71 17.06 4.68
C PRO A 168 7.19 16.89 4.46
N SER A 169 6.84 15.96 3.57
CA SER A 169 5.46 15.63 3.22
C SER A 169 4.65 15.04 4.39
N GLN A 170 5.31 14.70 5.50
CA GLN A 170 4.69 14.08 6.66
C GLN A 170 3.71 15.01 7.40
N LYS A 171 3.80 16.34 7.22
CA LYS A 171 2.89 17.29 7.86
C LYS A 171 1.43 17.05 7.48
N TYR A 172 1.16 16.70 6.22
CA TYR A 172 -0.21 16.47 5.74
C TYR A 172 -0.86 15.22 6.35
N PRO A 173 -0.29 14.01 6.22
CA PRO A 173 -0.82 12.83 6.90
C PRO A 173 -0.95 13.02 8.40
N HIS A 174 0.03 13.67 9.02
CA HIS A 174 0.03 13.88 10.46
C HIS A 174 -1.11 14.81 10.92
N ARG A 175 -1.34 15.95 10.24
CA ARG A 175 -2.48 16.83 10.56
C ARG A 175 -3.82 16.13 10.29
N TYR A 176 -3.97 15.44 9.16
CA TYR A 176 -5.18 14.68 8.87
C TYR A 176 -5.51 13.67 9.98
N LYS A 177 -4.52 12.87 10.40
CA LYS A 177 -4.69 11.89 11.47
C LYS A 177 -5.01 12.53 12.81
N ARG A 178 -4.48 13.70 13.12
CA ARG A 178 -4.69 14.35 14.43
C ARG A 178 -5.93 15.23 14.51
N GLU A 179 -6.38 15.78 13.39
CA GLU A 179 -7.46 16.78 13.36
C GLU A 179 -8.77 16.19 12.80
N ILE A 180 -8.71 15.38 11.74
CA ILE A 180 -9.91 14.86 11.05
C ILE A 180 -10.34 13.52 11.63
N VAL A 181 -9.43 12.54 11.65
CA VAL A 181 -9.77 11.17 12.04
C VAL A 181 -10.42 11.10 13.43
N PRO A 182 -9.97 11.83 14.47
CA PRO A 182 -10.62 11.78 15.78
C PRO A 182 -12.05 12.34 15.75
N LYS A 183 -12.33 13.36 14.94
CA LYS A 183 -13.68 13.93 14.79
C LYS A 183 -14.61 12.93 14.12
N VAL A 184 -14.15 12.27 13.06
CA VAL A 184 -14.89 11.19 12.38
C VAL A 184 -15.13 10.01 13.32
N VAL A 185 -14.09 9.55 14.02
CA VAL A 185 -14.19 8.43 14.96
C VAL A 185 -15.16 8.76 16.09
N ARG A 186 -15.12 9.96 16.67
CA ARG A 186 -16.10 10.39 17.69
C ARG A 186 -17.51 10.50 17.14
N TYR A 187 -17.67 10.88 15.88
CA TYR A 187 -18.98 10.95 15.24
C TYR A 187 -19.57 9.56 15.01
N ILE A 188 -18.79 8.61 14.50
CA ILE A 188 -19.24 7.24 14.20
C ILE A 188 -19.38 6.41 15.49
N ALA A 189 -18.43 6.57 16.40
CA ALA A 189 -18.29 5.80 17.62
C ALA A 189 -18.19 6.74 18.84
N PRO A 190 -19.32 7.31 19.31
CA PRO A 190 -19.30 8.21 20.47
C PRO A 190 -18.61 7.60 21.69
N GLY A 191 -17.80 8.41 22.38
CA GLY A 191 -16.99 7.96 23.52
C GLY A 191 -15.68 7.25 23.15
N SER A 192 -15.52 6.78 21.91
CA SER A 192 -14.24 6.18 21.51
C SER A 192 -13.10 7.21 21.49
N THR A 193 -11.90 6.69 21.70
CA THR A 193 -10.64 7.41 21.62
C THR A 193 -9.88 6.94 20.39
N TYR A 194 -9.18 7.87 19.73
CA TYR A 194 -8.32 7.57 18.60
C TYR A 194 -6.90 8.03 18.90
N SER A 195 -5.93 7.17 18.62
CA SER A 195 -4.49 7.44 18.74
C SER A 195 -3.80 7.11 17.41
N PRO A 196 -3.23 8.12 16.70
CA PRO A 196 -2.58 7.91 15.40
C PRO A 196 -1.42 6.91 15.47
N GLU A 197 -0.62 7.00 16.52
CA GLU A 197 0.58 6.19 16.75
C GLU A 197 0.32 4.95 17.62
N GLY A 198 -0.87 4.87 18.21
CA GLY A 198 -1.29 3.72 19.00
C GLY A 198 -1.53 2.48 18.14
N MET A 199 -1.41 1.31 18.76
CA MET A 199 -1.72 0.02 18.16
C MET A 199 -2.32 -0.94 19.18
N VAL A 200 -3.05 -1.95 18.71
CA VAL A 200 -3.40 -3.12 19.51
C VAL A 200 -2.11 -3.80 19.97
N SER A 201 -2.09 -4.32 21.20
CA SER A 201 -0.88 -4.96 21.75
C SER A 201 -0.57 -6.26 21.03
N GLN A 202 0.72 -6.57 20.86
CA GLN A 202 1.21 -7.85 20.32
C GLN A 202 0.59 -9.06 21.01
N THR A 203 0.37 -9.01 22.33
CA THR A 203 -0.29 -10.09 23.08
C THR A 203 -1.68 -10.45 22.56
N TYR A 204 -2.48 -9.49 22.09
CA TYR A 204 -3.79 -9.80 21.48
C TYR A 204 -3.64 -10.43 20.10
N PHE A 205 -2.64 -10.00 19.33
CA PHE A 205 -2.33 -10.60 18.04
C PHE A 205 -1.92 -12.07 18.19
N GLU A 206 -1.01 -12.37 19.11
CA GLU A 206 -0.58 -13.75 19.40
C GLU A 206 -1.72 -14.60 19.97
N LYS A 207 -2.50 -14.05 20.91
CA LYS A 207 -3.68 -14.73 21.48
C LYS A 207 -4.75 -15.07 20.45
N SER A 208 -4.82 -14.34 19.33
CA SER A 208 -5.80 -14.64 18.29
C SER A 208 -5.59 -16.01 17.65
N ARG A 209 -4.35 -16.51 17.62
CA ARG A 209 -3.95 -17.74 16.92
C ARG A 209 -4.43 -17.80 15.46
N MET A 210 -4.70 -16.67 14.82
CA MET A 210 -5.05 -16.62 13.39
C MET A 210 -3.83 -16.88 12.51
N PHE A 211 -2.66 -16.39 12.94
CA PHE A 211 -1.42 -16.49 12.19
C PHE A 211 -0.41 -17.34 12.95
N LYS A 212 0.26 -18.25 12.24
CA LYS A 212 1.46 -18.91 12.75
C LYS A 212 2.64 -17.95 12.66
N ALA A 213 3.14 -17.51 13.80
CA ALA A 213 4.35 -16.72 13.87
C ALA A 213 5.20 -17.23 15.04
N ASP A 214 6.15 -18.11 14.73
CA ASP A 214 7.02 -18.72 15.75
C ASP A 214 7.94 -17.68 16.40
N ASP A 215 8.41 -16.69 15.62
CA ASP A 215 9.28 -15.60 16.09
C ASP A 215 8.92 -14.28 15.42
N ILE A 216 8.16 -13.41 16.11
CA ILE A 216 7.80 -12.07 15.64
C ILE A 216 9.00 -11.13 15.82
N VAL A 217 9.72 -10.84 14.74
CA VAL A 217 10.86 -9.91 14.75
C VAL A 217 10.45 -8.44 14.64
N ARG A 218 9.26 -8.15 14.11
CA ARG A 218 8.79 -6.77 13.94
C ARG A 218 7.29 -6.70 14.10
N TYR A 219 6.87 -6.00 15.14
CA TYR A 219 5.47 -5.65 15.39
C TYR A 219 5.32 -4.12 15.30
N ARG A 220 4.55 -3.65 14.32
CA ARG A 220 4.25 -2.23 14.12
C ARG A 220 2.76 -2.04 13.93
N GLY A 221 2.28 -0.85 14.26
CA GLY A 221 0.91 -0.48 14.00
C GLY A 221 0.69 1.03 14.07
N ALA A 222 -0.55 1.41 13.79
CA ALA A 222 -1.03 2.77 13.81
C ALA A 222 -2.56 2.77 13.96
N HIS A 223 -3.14 3.95 14.16
CA HIS A 223 -4.59 4.18 14.06
C HIS A 223 -5.41 3.38 15.08
N LEU A 224 -4.95 3.34 16.32
CA LEU A 224 -5.68 2.67 17.39
C LEU A 224 -6.96 3.42 17.76
N ILE A 225 -8.10 2.77 17.55
CA ILE A 225 -9.41 3.16 18.06
C ILE A 225 -9.71 2.29 19.28
N LYS A 226 -9.98 2.92 20.43
CA LYS A 226 -10.37 2.24 21.67
C LYS A 226 -11.71 2.76 22.16
N TYR A 227 -12.60 1.85 22.51
CA TYR A 227 -13.86 2.20 23.16
C TYR A 227 -13.66 2.60 24.64
N PRO A 228 -14.58 3.36 25.26
CA PRO A 228 -14.51 3.70 26.68
C PRO A 228 -14.29 2.50 27.59
N ALA A 229 -13.61 2.73 28.72
CA ALA A 229 -13.21 1.69 29.66
C ALA A 229 -14.37 0.93 30.34
N HIS A 230 -15.59 1.47 30.30
CA HIS A 230 -16.78 0.92 30.97
C HIS A 230 -17.49 -0.16 30.15
N GLU A 231 -17.05 -0.41 28.92
CA GLU A 231 -17.65 -1.35 28.00
C GLU A 231 -16.69 -2.51 27.65
N PRO A 232 -17.21 -3.63 27.11
CA PRO A 232 -16.36 -4.73 26.64
C PRO A 232 -15.24 -4.20 25.75
N VAL A 233 -14.03 -4.73 25.94
CA VAL A 233 -12.82 -4.29 25.24
C VAL A 233 -13.07 -4.37 23.73
N ARG A 234 -13.17 -3.21 23.08
CA ARG A 234 -13.21 -3.09 21.62
C ARG A 234 -12.04 -2.23 21.18
N GLN A 235 -11.12 -2.82 20.44
CA GLN A 235 -9.93 -2.15 19.94
C GLN A 235 -9.73 -2.49 18.47
N LEU A 236 -9.44 -1.48 17.66
CA LEU A 236 -9.14 -1.63 16.25
C LEU A 236 -7.86 -0.86 15.94
N SER A 237 -6.93 -1.44 15.19
CA SER A 237 -5.75 -0.72 14.70
C SER A 237 -5.23 -1.31 13.40
N TRP A 238 -4.55 -0.51 12.59
CA TRP A 238 -3.76 -1.05 11.49
C TRP A 238 -2.47 -1.65 12.04
N LEU A 239 -2.10 -2.86 11.62
CA LEU A 239 -0.89 -3.56 12.03
C LEU A 239 -0.06 -3.98 10.81
N GLN A 240 1.25 -4.11 11.05
CA GLN A 240 2.20 -4.79 10.18
C GLN A 240 3.09 -5.69 11.04
N VAL A 241 2.97 -6.99 10.82
CA VAL A 241 3.66 -8.04 11.58
C VAL A 241 4.57 -8.82 10.64
N ARG A 242 5.82 -9.00 11.07
CA ARG A 242 6.82 -9.80 10.36
C ARG A 242 7.42 -10.85 11.27
N ASN A 243 7.57 -12.05 10.74
CA ASN A 243 8.27 -13.15 11.38
C ASN A 243 9.62 -13.37 10.73
N LYS A 244 10.46 -14.12 11.43
CA LYS A 244 11.69 -14.69 10.90
C LYS A 244 11.48 -16.17 10.69
N GLU A 245 11.82 -16.63 9.49
CA GLU A 245 11.85 -18.04 9.12
C GLU A 245 13.31 -18.46 8.97
N ASP A 246 13.69 -19.50 9.70
CA ASP A 246 15.01 -20.11 9.64
C ASP A 246 14.93 -21.38 8.78
N ASP A 247 15.25 -21.26 7.50
CA ASP A 247 15.29 -22.41 6.58
C ASP A 247 16.70 -22.99 6.50
N ARG A 248 16.79 -24.31 6.29
CA ARG A 248 18.05 -24.99 5.93
C ARG A 248 17.98 -25.48 4.50
N VAL A 249 18.56 -24.73 3.58
CA VAL A 249 18.67 -25.12 2.16
C VAL A 249 20.06 -25.72 1.93
N ARG A 250 20.13 -27.03 1.64
CA ARG A 250 21.39 -27.77 1.42
C ARG A 250 22.38 -27.64 2.58
N GLY A 251 21.90 -27.72 3.82
CA GLY A 251 22.72 -27.64 5.03
C GLY A 251 23.19 -26.23 5.41
N LYS A 252 22.96 -25.21 4.58
CA LYS A 252 23.22 -23.80 4.93
C LYS A 252 21.98 -23.17 5.55
N ARG A 253 22.15 -22.47 6.68
CA ARG A 253 21.09 -21.68 7.32
C ARG A 253 20.80 -20.44 6.46
N GLN A 254 19.55 -20.25 6.09
CA GLN A 254 19.06 -19.07 5.40
C GLN A 254 17.99 -18.41 6.27
N ILE A 255 18.23 -17.16 6.64
CA ILE A 255 17.28 -16.35 7.40
C ILE A 255 16.40 -15.60 6.39
N ARG A 256 15.10 -15.86 6.42
CA ARG A 256 14.10 -15.11 5.66
C ARG A 256 13.24 -14.29 6.61
N VAL A 257 12.96 -13.05 6.26
CA VAL A 257 11.98 -12.21 6.99
C VAL A 257 10.75 -12.08 6.12
N SER A 258 9.64 -12.63 6.58
CA SER A 258 8.34 -12.67 5.89
C SER A 258 7.36 -11.70 6.54
N GLU A 259 6.38 -11.23 5.77
CA GLU A 259 5.29 -10.43 6.31
C GLU A 259 4.12 -11.38 6.61
N VAL A 260 3.85 -11.56 7.90
CA VAL A 260 2.78 -12.46 8.40
C VAL A 260 1.42 -11.82 8.18
N PHE A 261 1.33 -10.54 8.55
CA PHE A 261 0.07 -9.81 8.50
C PHE A 261 0.33 -8.34 8.20
N LYS A 262 -0.53 -7.75 7.37
CA LYS A 262 -0.55 -6.31 7.13
C LYS A 262 -1.97 -5.89 6.82
N GLY A 263 -2.55 -5.05 7.67
CA GLY A 263 -3.93 -4.61 7.52
C GLY A 263 -4.59 -4.23 8.85
N ILE A 264 -5.91 -4.23 8.88
CA ILE A 264 -6.68 -3.84 10.07
C ILE A 264 -6.88 -5.05 10.97
N PHE A 265 -6.56 -4.89 12.26
CA PHE A 265 -6.76 -5.91 13.28
C PHE A 265 -7.72 -5.40 14.35
N LEU A 266 -8.75 -6.18 14.62
CA LEU A 266 -9.85 -5.89 15.52
C LEU A 266 -9.87 -6.92 16.65
N VAL A 267 -10.09 -6.42 17.86
CA VAL A 267 -10.30 -7.20 19.09
C VAL A 267 -11.62 -6.77 19.70
N VAL A 268 -12.50 -7.73 19.95
CA VAL A 268 -13.80 -7.53 20.60
C VAL A 268 -13.95 -8.52 21.74
N ARG A 269 -14.18 -8.03 22.95
CA ARG A 269 -14.59 -8.86 24.07
C ARG A 269 -16.08 -9.18 23.97
N LEU A 270 -16.41 -10.46 23.96
CA LEU A 270 -17.77 -10.98 23.95
C LEU A 270 -18.33 -10.97 25.38
N LYS A 271 -19.65 -10.87 25.53
CA LYS A 271 -20.30 -10.90 26.85
C LYS A 271 -20.28 -12.29 27.49
N ALA A 272 -20.31 -13.33 26.66
CA ALA A 272 -20.21 -14.72 27.08
C ALA A 272 -19.03 -15.37 26.35
N PRO A 273 -18.25 -16.24 27.04
CA PRO A 273 -17.24 -17.04 26.38
C PRO A 273 -17.90 -17.87 25.28
N SER A 274 -17.21 -17.95 24.14
CA SER A 274 -17.69 -18.69 22.97
C SER A 274 -16.71 -19.83 22.68
N ALA A 275 -17.22 -20.90 22.06
CA ALA A 275 -16.37 -21.99 21.63
C ALA A 275 -15.27 -21.48 20.69
N ALA A 276 -14.06 -22.04 20.83
CA ALA A 276 -12.95 -21.63 20.00
C ALA A 276 -13.25 -21.91 18.52
N MET A 277 -12.88 -20.95 17.67
CA MET A 277 -13.21 -20.99 16.25
C MET A 277 -12.12 -20.29 15.44
N ARG A 278 -11.89 -20.74 14.21
CA ARG A 278 -11.16 -20.02 13.17
C ARG A 278 -12.01 -19.96 11.90
N LEU A 279 -11.91 -18.84 11.20
CA LEU A 279 -12.63 -18.56 9.97
C LEU A 279 -11.68 -17.84 9.01
N GLU A 280 -11.67 -18.28 7.77
CA GLU A 280 -10.82 -17.75 6.70
C GLU A 280 -11.66 -17.58 5.43
N SER A 281 -11.56 -16.42 4.79
CA SER A 281 -12.18 -16.18 3.48
C SER A 281 -11.43 -16.94 2.38
N LYS A 282 -12.19 -17.60 1.50
CA LYS A 282 -11.71 -18.36 0.32
C LYS A 282 -11.40 -17.46 -0.88
N LYS A 283 -11.64 -16.14 -0.78
CA LYS A 283 -11.59 -15.21 -1.92
C LYS A 283 -10.26 -15.32 -2.67
N THR A 284 -10.38 -15.62 -3.97
CA THR A 284 -9.32 -16.01 -4.89
C THR A 284 -8.23 -14.96 -4.99
N GLU A 285 -6.98 -15.42 -4.92
CA GLU A 285 -5.76 -14.65 -5.08
C GLU A 285 -5.79 -13.85 -6.39
N THR A 286 -5.97 -12.54 -6.32
CA THR A 286 -5.38 -11.69 -7.36
C THR A 286 -3.86 -11.86 -7.27
N ARG A 287 -3.17 -12.11 -8.40
CA ARG A 287 -1.72 -12.44 -8.60
C ARG A 287 -0.64 -11.91 -7.61
N LEU A 288 -0.93 -10.93 -6.75
CA LEU A 288 -0.08 -10.54 -5.62
C LEU A 288 -0.28 -11.40 -4.35
N GLY A 289 -1.45 -12.03 -4.19
CA GLY A 289 -1.81 -12.88 -3.05
C GLY A 289 -1.05 -14.19 -2.99
N GLN A 290 -0.70 -14.79 -4.13
CA GLN A 290 -0.01 -16.10 -4.21
C GLN A 290 1.25 -16.25 -3.35
N ARG A 291 1.98 -15.16 -3.12
CA ARG A 291 3.17 -15.18 -2.24
C ARG A 291 2.85 -15.12 -0.75
N PHE A 292 1.67 -14.64 -0.37
CA PHE A 292 1.17 -14.69 1.01
C PHE A 292 0.53 -16.05 1.32
N THR A 293 -0.03 -16.69 0.30
CA THR A 293 -0.85 -17.88 0.44
C THR A 293 -0.08 -19.15 0.78
N GLU A 294 1.16 -19.29 0.30
CA GLU A 294 2.02 -20.44 0.65
C GLU A 294 2.28 -20.53 2.17
N GLN A 295 2.14 -19.43 2.92
CA GLN A 295 2.31 -19.40 4.37
C GLN A 295 0.99 -19.47 5.16
N THR A 296 -0.14 -19.09 4.56
CA THR A 296 -1.44 -19.05 5.26
C THR A 296 -2.35 -20.24 4.98
N HIS A 297 -2.14 -21.02 3.91
CA HIS A 297 -3.04 -22.12 3.53
C HIS A 297 -3.03 -23.36 4.43
N GLN A 298 -2.34 -23.30 5.56
CA GLN A 298 -2.66 -24.17 6.66
C GLN A 298 -3.76 -23.50 7.49
N VAL A 299 -5.04 -23.63 7.06
CA VAL A 299 -6.07 -23.94 8.06
C VAL A 299 -5.58 -25.22 8.68
N VAL A 300 -4.79 -25.05 9.72
CA VAL A 300 -4.07 -26.12 10.37
C VAL A 300 -5.17 -27.07 10.80
N THR A 301 -5.11 -28.29 10.28
CA THR A 301 -5.39 -29.44 11.13
C THR A 301 -4.34 -29.41 12.25
N GLU A 302 -4.47 -28.43 13.15
CA GLU A 302 -3.92 -28.53 14.48
C GLU A 302 -4.59 -29.77 15.05
N ASP A 303 -3.82 -30.65 15.66
CA ASP A 303 -4.37 -31.90 16.20
C ASP A 303 -5.60 -31.60 17.06
N GLY A 304 -6.73 -32.15 16.64
CA GLY A 304 -8.03 -31.93 17.30
C GLY A 304 -8.83 -30.71 16.82
N TRP A 305 -8.53 -30.10 15.67
CA TRP A 305 -9.43 -29.16 14.97
C TRP A 305 -10.03 -29.78 13.71
N GLU A 306 -11.31 -29.51 13.48
CA GLU A 306 -12.09 -30.02 12.33
C GLU A 306 -12.73 -28.87 11.55
N VAL A 307 -12.63 -28.95 10.22
CA VAL A 307 -13.37 -28.07 9.31
C VAL A 307 -14.85 -28.45 9.34
N ARG A 308 -15.73 -27.47 9.51
CA ARG A 308 -17.17 -27.68 9.60
C ARG A 308 -17.90 -27.03 8.42
N LYS A 309 -19.07 -27.55 8.09
CA LYS A 309 -20.02 -26.89 7.17
C LYS A 309 -20.98 -26.04 7.99
N SER A 310 -21.21 -24.80 7.55
CA SER A 310 -22.18 -23.91 8.21
C SER A 310 -23.62 -24.34 7.95
N GLY A 311 -23.85 -25.11 6.87
CA GLY A 311 -25.19 -25.47 6.38
C GLY A 311 -25.83 -24.37 5.53
N ARG A 312 -25.08 -23.33 5.15
CA ARG A 312 -25.48 -22.32 4.17
C ARG A 312 -24.50 -22.35 3.01
N GLU A 313 -24.97 -22.71 1.83
CA GLU A 313 -24.13 -22.88 0.63
C GLU A 313 -23.35 -21.61 0.31
N GLU A 314 -24.01 -20.45 0.25
CA GLU A 314 -23.37 -19.15 -0.01
C GLU A 314 -22.24 -18.80 0.98
N PHE A 315 -22.35 -19.24 2.23
CA PHE A 315 -21.31 -19.02 3.24
C PHE A 315 -20.16 -20.01 3.05
N ASP A 316 -20.48 -21.29 2.87
CA ASP A 316 -19.49 -22.36 2.70
C ASP A 316 -18.74 -22.20 1.36
N GLU A 317 -19.28 -21.50 0.37
CA GLU A 317 -18.57 -21.08 -0.86
C GLU A 317 -17.52 -20.00 -0.59
N LYS A 318 -17.82 -19.06 0.31
CA LYS A 318 -16.97 -17.89 0.58
C LYS A 318 -15.98 -18.10 1.71
N TYR A 319 -16.26 -19.00 2.65
CA TYR A 319 -15.48 -19.15 3.87
C TYR A 319 -15.15 -20.62 4.17
N THR A 320 -13.99 -20.82 4.75
CA THR A 320 -13.63 -22.06 5.46
C THR A 320 -13.60 -21.74 6.94
N TRP A 321 -14.20 -22.58 7.78
CA TRP A 321 -14.13 -22.40 9.23
C TRP A 321 -13.90 -23.72 9.94
N SER A 322 -13.22 -23.66 11.07
CA SER A 322 -12.85 -24.80 11.89
C SER A 322 -13.05 -24.54 13.37
N MET A 323 -13.22 -25.64 14.12
CA MET A 323 -13.37 -25.64 15.57
C MET A 323 -12.66 -26.86 16.17
N PRO A 324 -12.38 -26.88 17.49
CA PRO A 324 -11.94 -28.10 18.14
C PRO A 324 -12.96 -29.24 17.95
N SER A 325 -12.51 -30.47 17.68
CA SER A 325 -13.34 -31.66 17.42
C SER A 325 -14.40 -31.88 18.51
N LYS A 326 -14.03 -31.66 19.77
CA LYS A 326 -14.91 -31.82 20.94
C LYS A 326 -15.87 -30.65 21.17
N ALA A 327 -15.81 -29.60 20.35
CA ALA A 327 -16.67 -28.43 20.51
C ALA A 327 -18.11 -28.73 20.07
N ILE A 328 -19.07 -28.21 20.84
CA ILE A 328 -20.50 -28.33 20.56
C ILE A 328 -20.81 -27.71 19.18
N PRO A 329 -21.70 -28.32 18.37
CA PRO A 329 -22.18 -27.70 17.14
C PRO A 329 -22.84 -26.36 17.42
N VAL A 330 -22.40 -25.33 16.70
CA VAL A 330 -22.88 -23.95 16.85
C VAL A 330 -23.36 -23.42 15.50
N ARG A 331 -24.28 -22.46 15.54
CA ARG A 331 -24.72 -21.70 14.35
C ARG A 331 -24.26 -20.27 14.48
N PHE A 332 -23.74 -19.70 13.39
CA PHE A 332 -23.43 -18.27 13.33
C PHE A 332 -24.69 -17.43 13.52
N THR A 333 -24.62 -16.41 14.38
CA THR A 333 -25.66 -15.40 14.51
C THR A 333 -25.82 -14.64 13.18
N ALA A 334 -27.04 -14.19 12.88
CA ALA A 334 -27.27 -13.35 11.71
C ALA A 334 -26.41 -12.07 11.75
N GLN A 335 -26.23 -11.49 12.95
CA GLN A 335 -25.42 -10.30 13.17
C GLN A 335 -23.95 -10.50 12.81
N PHE A 336 -23.36 -11.65 13.17
CA PHE A 336 -21.97 -11.94 12.82
C PHE A 336 -21.79 -12.12 11.31
N LEU A 337 -22.74 -12.78 10.63
CA LEU A 337 -22.70 -12.92 9.17
C LEU A 337 -22.84 -11.57 8.46
N THR A 338 -23.73 -10.71 8.96
CA THR A 338 -23.86 -9.33 8.48
C THR A 338 -22.57 -8.54 8.72
N LEU A 339 -21.93 -8.70 9.88
CA LEU A 339 -20.63 -8.08 10.18
C LEU A 339 -19.56 -8.50 9.17
N LEU A 340 -19.47 -9.79 8.86
CA LEU A 340 -18.53 -10.30 7.85
C LEU A 340 -18.78 -9.68 6.47
N GLY A 341 -20.05 -9.59 6.05
CA GLY A 341 -20.42 -8.94 4.79
C GLY A 341 -19.99 -7.47 4.72
N TYR A 342 -20.23 -6.69 5.78
CA TYR A 342 -19.75 -5.31 5.85
C TYR A 342 -18.23 -5.20 5.92
N ALA A 343 -17.55 -6.12 6.61
CA ALA A 343 -16.09 -6.15 6.66
C ALA A 343 -15.47 -6.43 5.28
N GLU A 344 -16.05 -7.36 4.51
CA GLU A 344 -15.61 -7.65 3.14
C GLU A 344 -15.85 -6.46 2.21
N ALA A 345 -17.00 -5.80 2.33
CA ALA A 345 -17.34 -4.61 1.54
C ALA A 345 -16.42 -3.43 1.88
N TRP A 346 -16.16 -3.21 3.17
CA TRP A 346 -15.30 -2.13 3.65
C TRP A 346 -13.87 -2.35 3.19
N CYS A 347 -13.24 -3.46 3.57
CA CYS A 347 -11.80 -3.70 3.36
C CYS A 347 -11.44 -4.18 1.95
N ASN A 348 -12.43 -4.51 1.11
CA ASN A 348 -12.27 -5.16 -0.21
C ASN A 348 -11.25 -6.32 -0.19
N GLY A 349 -11.13 -6.98 0.95
CA GLY A 349 -9.96 -7.77 1.30
C GLY A 349 -10.32 -9.13 1.88
N ARG A 350 -9.28 -9.90 2.19
CA ARG A 350 -9.43 -11.19 2.88
C ARG A 350 -9.79 -10.92 4.33
N VAL A 351 -10.88 -11.55 4.78
CA VAL A 351 -11.33 -11.52 6.17
C VAL A 351 -10.92 -12.83 6.83
N GLU A 352 -10.25 -12.70 7.97
CA GLU A 352 -9.99 -13.80 8.90
C GLU A 352 -10.60 -13.46 10.24
N ALA A 353 -11.11 -14.46 10.94
CA ALA A 353 -11.62 -14.30 12.28
C ALA A 353 -11.25 -15.49 13.16
N SER A 354 -11.08 -15.22 14.44
CA SER A 354 -10.84 -16.26 15.45
C SER A 354 -11.54 -15.91 16.74
N ILE A 355 -12.02 -16.93 17.44
CA ILE A 355 -12.57 -16.80 18.78
C ILE A 355 -11.67 -17.58 19.71
N GLN A 356 -11.17 -16.91 20.76
CA GLN A 356 -10.37 -17.54 21.81
C GLN A 356 -10.86 -17.02 23.17
N GLY A 357 -11.50 -17.91 23.94
CA GLY A 357 -12.11 -17.56 25.22
C GLY A 357 -13.29 -16.60 25.06
N ASP A 358 -13.18 -15.42 25.67
CA ASP A 358 -14.17 -14.34 25.61
C ASP A 358 -13.81 -13.26 24.56
N HIS A 359 -12.89 -13.53 23.63
CA HIS A 359 -12.48 -12.56 22.61
C HIS A 359 -12.75 -13.08 21.19
N LEU A 360 -13.39 -12.22 20.39
CA LEU A 360 -13.42 -12.29 18.94
C LEU A 360 -12.28 -11.42 18.39
N TYR A 361 -11.46 -12.03 17.55
CA TYR A 361 -10.41 -11.38 16.78
C TYR A 361 -10.83 -11.37 15.32
N MET A 362 -10.63 -10.26 14.63
CA MET A 362 -10.81 -10.19 13.18
C MET A 362 -9.62 -9.50 12.55
N ALA A 363 -9.16 -10.03 11.43
CA ALA A 363 -8.09 -9.49 10.64
C ALA A 363 -8.57 -9.26 9.20
N PHE A 364 -8.30 -8.06 8.71
CA PHE A 364 -8.66 -7.63 7.37
C PHE A 364 -7.36 -7.32 6.64
N ALA A 365 -6.99 -8.18 5.69
CA ALA A 365 -5.81 -7.95 4.87
C ALA A 365 -6.11 -6.79 3.91
N ASP A 366 -5.66 -5.60 4.27
CA ASP A 366 -5.76 -4.42 3.42
C ASP A 366 -4.44 -3.63 3.44
N PHE A 367 -4.04 -3.21 2.24
CA PHE A 367 -2.87 -2.37 2.00
C PHE A 367 -3.21 -0.89 2.02
N SER A 368 -4.50 -0.55 1.87
CA SER A 368 -5.00 0.79 2.05
C SER A 368 -5.17 1.06 3.55
N SER A 369 -4.82 2.27 3.98
CA SER A 369 -5.16 2.70 5.33
C SER A 369 -6.24 3.74 5.16
N TYR A 370 -7.49 3.39 5.49
CA TYR A 370 -8.64 4.30 5.50
C TYR A 370 -8.40 5.55 6.37
N PHE A 371 -7.41 5.48 7.26
CA PHE A 371 -7.00 6.56 8.13
C PHE A 371 -5.78 7.34 7.60
N GLU A 372 -5.32 7.04 6.38
CA GLU A 372 -4.41 7.88 5.63
C GLU A 372 -5.20 8.79 4.70
N PRO A 373 -4.82 10.07 4.58
CA PRO A 373 -5.52 10.94 3.67
C PRO A 373 -5.21 10.57 2.23
N SER A 374 -6.21 10.72 1.35
CA SER A 374 -5.94 10.65 -0.07
C SER A 374 -5.09 11.84 -0.51
N TRP A 375 -4.05 11.55 -1.28
CA TRP A 375 -3.24 12.58 -1.94
C TRP A 375 -3.96 13.17 -3.16
N ILE A 376 -4.97 12.48 -3.73
CA ILE A 376 -5.72 12.93 -4.90
C ILE A 376 -7.22 12.67 -4.76
N GLY A 377 -8.02 13.58 -5.29
CA GLY A 377 -9.48 13.51 -5.18
C GLY A 377 -9.97 14.14 -3.88
N SER A 378 -11.07 13.62 -3.34
CA SER A 378 -11.56 14.04 -2.03
C SER A 378 -10.53 13.71 -0.95
N VAL A 379 -10.44 14.53 0.10
CA VAL A 379 -9.60 14.22 1.28
C VAL A 379 -10.17 13.01 2.03
N MET A 380 -11.49 12.80 1.92
CA MET A 380 -12.25 11.75 2.57
C MET A 380 -13.41 11.33 1.65
N ASP A 381 -13.53 10.03 1.37
CA ASP A 381 -14.62 9.49 0.55
C ASP A 381 -15.85 9.25 1.44
N SER A 382 -17.04 9.66 0.97
CA SER A 382 -18.29 9.42 1.69
C SER A 382 -18.63 7.95 1.78
N ASP A 383 -18.27 7.17 0.75
CA ASP A 383 -18.61 5.76 0.67
C ASP A 383 -17.75 4.94 1.65
N ASP A 384 -16.47 5.31 1.81
CA ASP A 384 -15.58 4.74 2.82
C ASP A 384 -16.10 5.02 4.25
N LEU A 385 -16.60 6.23 4.50
CA LEU A 385 -17.19 6.59 5.78
C LEU A 385 -18.48 5.84 6.07
N GLU A 386 -19.35 5.71 5.07
CA GLU A 386 -20.60 4.97 5.19
C GLU A 386 -20.31 3.49 5.48
N ASN A 387 -19.37 2.89 4.75
CA ASN A 387 -18.94 1.51 5.00
C ASN A 387 -18.33 1.34 6.39
N PHE A 388 -17.47 2.27 6.82
CA PHE A 388 -16.90 2.23 8.17
C PHE A 388 -17.96 2.40 9.26
N GLN A 389 -18.94 3.29 9.06
CA GLN A 389 -20.06 3.45 9.99
C GLN A 389 -20.93 2.19 10.06
N ASN A 390 -21.29 1.60 8.92
CA ASN A 390 -22.09 0.38 8.86
C ASN A 390 -21.37 -0.80 9.53
N PHE A 391 -20.08 -0.94 9.27
CA PHE A 391 -19.22 -1.91 9.94
C PHE A 391 -19.22 -1.69 11.46
N TRP A 392 -19.03 -0.44 11.90
CA TRP A 392 -18.94 -0.11 13.32
C TRP A 392 -20.26 -0.30 14.07
N GLU A 393 -21.38 0.14 13.51
CA GLU A 393 -22.70 -0.05 14.11
C GLU A 393 -23.03 -1.55 14.24
N THR A 394 -22.73 -2.34 13.20
CA THR A 394 -22.94 -3.80 13.24
C THR A 394 -22.06 -4.44 14.31
N LEU A 395 -20.81 -4.02 14.43
CA LEU A 395 -19.87 -4.49 15.44
C LEU A 395 -20.37 -4.24 16.88
N GLN A 396 -21.03 -3.11 17.12
CA GLN A 396 -21.62 -2.82 18.44
C GLN A 396 -22.75 -3.79 18.80
N GLY A 397 -23.50 -4.27 17.81
CA GLY A 397 -24.56 -5.25 17.98
C GLY A 397 -24.07 -6.67 18.31
N VAL A 398 -22.84 -7.02 17.90
CA VAL A 398 -22.29 -8.37 18.11
C VAL A 398 -21.99 -8.61 19.59
N ASN A 399 -22.91 -9.29 20.26
CA ASN A 399 -22.77 -9.72 21.65
C ASN A 399 -22.32 -11.18 21.78
N ALA A 400 -22.62 -11.98 20.75
CA ALA A 400 -22.23 -13.38 20.61
C ALA A 400 -22.01 -13.70 19.13
N VAL A 401 -21.09 -14.63 18.85
CA VAL A 401 -20.87 -15.13 17.47
C VAL A 401 -21.78 -16.32 17.18
N PHE A 402 -22.13 -17.08 18.21
CA PHE A 402 -22.91 -18.30 18.09
C PHE A 402 -24.26 -18.21 18.80
N GLU A 403 -25.25 -18.88 18.23
CA GLU A 403 -26.49 -19.27 18.90
C GLU A 403 -26.40 -20.75 19.27
N GLU A 404 -26.77 -21.10 20.50
CA GLU A 404 -26.91 -22.50 20.89
C GLU A 404 -28.02 -23.15 20.05
N ARG A 405 -27.71 -24.28 19.43
CA ARG A 405 -28.72 -25.13 18.79
C ARG A 405 -29.55 -25.74 19.91
N LYS A 406 -30.72 -25.16 20.18
CA LYS A 406 -31.76 -25.79 21.02
C LYS A 406 -32.23 -27.10 20.41
#